data_AF-A0A2E4SR94-F1
#
_entry.id   AF-A0A2E4SR94-F1
#
_cell.length_a   1.000
_cell.length_b   1.000
_cell.length_c   1.000
_cell.angle_alpha   90.00
_cell.angle_beta   90.00
_cell.angle_gamma   90.00
#
_symmetry.space_group_name_H-M   'P 1'
#
loop_
_entity.id
_entity.type
_entity.pdbx_description
1 polymer ?
#
loop_
_entity_poly.entity_id
_entity_poly.type
_entity_poly.pdbx_seq_one_letter_code
_entity_poly.pdbx_strand_id
1 'polypeptide(L)'
;MKKKLFLASVFAFLILTGHSNHHDSKPEPVTEMPWKEVVISVTDLDRTAEFFKRIGGFREIYRGESSESAIKHYGLTSEASAEELLLAAEDSEAGFVRLIRFDNAGYKAPMRPGSRAWDTGCYFSLMVRMKGLRQIYDEAIEMGWWTETPVAQISFGESRLDVVIFKGPDGIQIQGYDRLKPPLPKAFPEFERVSQPFNIMQMIRNRENSRKFFVDLLGFNTFFYGTPFTAKEEAVTPLGIPLNLTTKTKYRTAIYYPIEGELGRVEMIEFMDIKGLDHSDKCQAPNLGLLSIKYPVEDMNQTVEALKERGQELINLNQVKLKPYGDIAILSLSSPDGAIIEFYEQ
;
A
#
# COMPACT_ATOMS: atom_id res chain seq x y z
N MET A 1 29.60 34.41 3.76
CA MET A 1 28.23 34.21 4.28
C MET A 1 27.86 32.72 4.21
N LYS A 2 27.93 32.01 5.34
CA LYS A 2 27.55 30.59 5.44
C LYS A 2 26.04 30.52 5.76
N LYS A 3 25.21 30.00 4.85
CA LYS A 3 23.79 29.70 5.13
C LYS A 3 23.73 28.47 6.03
N LYS A 4 23.17 28.62 7.23
CA LYS A 4 22.84 27.52 8.14
C LYS A 4 21.54 26.86 7.66
N LEU A 5 21.59 25.55 7.41
CA LEU A 5 20.44 24.69 7.22
C LEU A 5 19.85 24.41 8.62
N PHE A 6 18.66 24.93 8.91
CA PHE A 6 17.99 24.68 10.19
C PHE A 6 17.09 23.43 10.06
N LEU A 7 17.36 22.43 10.90
CA LEU A 7 16.54 21.25 11.12
C LEU A 7 15.23 21.68 11.80
N ALA A 8 14.08 21.36 11.20
CA ALA A 8 12.79 21.48 11.87
C ALA A 8 12.64 20.35 12.91
N SER A 9 12.49 20.73 14.20
CA SER A 9 12.27 19.81 15.32
C SER A 9 10.77 19.60 15.54
N VAL A 10 10.29 18.37 15.38
CA VAL A 10 8.93 17.96 15.78
C VAL A 10 8.96 17.53 17.25
N PHE A 11 8.38 18.35 18.14
CA PHE A 11 8.14 17.97 19.54
C PHE A 11 6.87 17.10 19.64
N ALA A 12 7.02 15.88 20.14
CA ALA A 12 5.94 14.97 20.51
C ALA A 12 5.49 15.23 21.96
N PHE A 13 4.19 15.07 22.22
CA PHE A 13 3.66 14.84 23.56
C PHE A 13 3.25 13.36 23.65
N LEU A 14 3.94 12.62 24.52
CA LEU A 14 3.43 11.37 25.07
C LEU A 14 2.41 11.73 26.16
N ILE A 15 1.18 11.26 26.03
CA ILE A 15 0.33 10.97 27.19
C ILE A 15 -0.30 9.60 26.94
N LEU A 16 0.17 8.61 27.71
CA LEU A 16 -0.54 7.39 28.02
C LEU A 16 -1.75 7.75 28.87
N THR A 17 -2.95 7.65 28.31
CA THR A 17 -4.16 7.36 29.09
C THR A 17 -5.06 6.50 28.22
N GLY A 18 -5.00 5.19 28.42
CA GLY A 18 -6.10 4.31 28.05
C GLY A 18 -7.27 4.58 28.98
N HIS A 19 -8.47 4.67 28.42
CA HIS A 19 -9.72 4.34 29.09
C HIS A 19 -10.59 3.62 28.04
N SER A 20 -10.75 2.31 28.25
CA SER A 20 -11.77 1.50 27.62
C SER A 20 -13.14 1.90 28.16
N ASN A 21 -14.17 1.83 27.30
CA ASN A 21 -15.48 1.31 27.67
C ASN A 21 -16.37 1.21 26.42
N HIS A 22 -16.16 0.15 25.65
CA HIS A 22 -17.20 -0.80 25.26
C HIS A 22 -16.48 -2.06 24.80
N HIS A 23 -16.45 -3.09 25.66
CA HIS A 23 -16.05 -4.44 25.27
C HIS A 23 -17.21 -5.08 24.51
N ASP A 24 -17.29 -4.81 23.21
CA ASP A 24 -17.35 -5.95 22.31
C ASP A 24 -15.91 -6.36 22.11
N SER A 25 -15.56 -7.60 22.50
CA SER A 25 -14.21 -8.12 22.25
C SER A 25 -13.95 -8.02 20.76
N LYS A 26 -12.98 -7.18 20.38
CA LYS A 26 -12.50 -7.06 19.01
C LYS A 26 -12.31 -8.48 18.44
N PRO A 27 -12.87 -8.81 17.27
CA PRO A 27 -12.75 -10.16 16.75
C PRO A 27 -11.30 -10.48 16.39
N GLU A 28 -10.98 -11.77 16.35
CA GLU A 28 -9.68 -12.25 15.89
C GLU A 28 -9.47 -11.92 14.40
N PRO A 29 -8.22 -11.59 13.99
CA PRO A 29 -7.88 -11.37 12.60
C PRO A 29 -8.31 -12.53 11.71
N VAL A 30 -8.81 -12.25 10.50
CA VAL A 30 -9.13 -13.29 9.50
C VAL A 30 -7.88 -13.93 8.87
N THR A 31 -6.69 -13.41 9.18
CA THR A 31 -5.39 -13.92 8.73
C THR A 31 -4.36 -13.63 9.81
N GLU A 32 -3.42 -14.55 10.00
CA GLU A 32 -2.30 -14.40 10.94
C GLU A 32 -0.98 -14.02 10.23
N MET A 33 -1.05 -13.70 8.94
CA MET A 33 0.12 -13.48 8.10
C MET A 33 0.10 -12.07 7.48
N PRO A 34 1.27 -11.48 7.18
CA PRO A 34 1.33 -10.30 6.32
C PRO A 34 0.82 -10.63 4.92
N TRP A 35 0.41 -9.62 4.14
CA TRP A 35 0.05 -9.86 2.75
C TRP A 35 1.25 -10.43 1.98
N LYS A 36 0.99 -11.50 1.22
CA LYS A 36 2.00 -12.23 0.46
C LYS A 36 2.45 -11.45 -0.75
N GLU A 37 1.53 -10.80 -1.44
CA GLU A 37 1.80 -10.07 -2.66
C GLU A 37 0.87 -8.87 -2.85
N VAL A 38 1.37 -7.87 -3.58
CA VAL A 38 0.62 -6.77 -4.15
C VAL A 38 0.49 -6.98 -5.66
N VAL A 39 -0.69 -6.70 -6.21
CA VAL A 39 -0.96 -6.79 -7.65
C VAL A 39 -0.99 -5.39 -8.25
N ILE A 40 -0.29 -5.20 -9.37
CA ILE A 40 -0.19 -3.94 -10.09
C ILE A 40 -0.57 -4.18 -11.54
N SER A 41 -1.62 -3.50 -12.00
CA SER A 41 -2.05 -3.52 -13.39
C SER A 41 -1.24 -2.51 -14.19
N VAL A 42 -0.59 -2.97 -15.26
CA VAL A 42 0.38 -2.20 -16.04
C VAL A 42 0.13 -2.32 -17.53
N THR A 43 0.64 -1.36 -18.29
CA THR A 43 0.67 -1.43 -19.76
C THR A 43 1.84 -2.27 -20.27
N ASP A 44 2.93 -2.30 -19.51
CA ASP A 44 4.17 -2.99 -19.85
C ASP A 44 4.82 -3.56 -18.58
N LEU A 45 4.99 -4.89 -18.55
CA LEU A 45 5.57 -5.61 -17.43
C LEU A 45 7.02 -5.20 -17.20
N ASP A 46 7.83 -5.19 -18.26
CA ASP A 46 9.27 -5.00 -18.17
C ASP A 46 9.62 -3.56 -17.77
N ARG A 47 8.87 -2.58 -18.28
CA ARG A 47 9.05 -1.16 -17.95
C ARG A 47 8.87 -0.86 -16.45
N THR A 48 7.87 -1.47 -15.83
CA THR A 48 7.64 -1.31 -14.38
C THR A 48 8.59 -2.19 -13.57
N ALA A 49 8.87 -3.41 -14.04
CA ALA A 49 9.77 -4.34 -13.37
C ALA A 49 11.20 -3.80 -13.27
N GLU A 50 11.65 -2.97 -14.22
CA GLU A 50 13.01 -2.42 -14.20
C GLU A 50 13.33 -1.72 -12.88
N PHE A 51 12.38 -0.98 -12.29
CA PHE A 51 12.60 -0.32 -10.99
C PHE A 51 12.97 -1.35 -9.91
N PHE A 52 12.17 -2.41 -9.78
CA PHE A 52 12.40 -3.44 -8.77
C PHE A 52 13.64 -4.27 -9.05
N LYS A 53 13.90 -4.62 -10.32
CA LYS A 53 15.04 -5.46 -10.71
C LYS A 53 16.36 -4.70 -10.63
N ARG A 54 16.45 -3.50 -11.21
CA ARG A 54 17.69 -2.74 -11.35
C ARG A 54 18.05 -1.99 -10.06
N ILE A 55 17.09 -1.32 -9.44
CA ILE A 55 17.33 -0.56 -8.20
C ILE A 55 17.21 -1.47 -6.98
N GLY A 56 16.15 -2.29 -6.95
CA GLY A 56 15.83 -3.13 -5.80
C GLY A 56 16.53 -4.49 -5.76
N GLY A 57 17.11 -4.97 -6.88
CA GLY A 57 17.71 -6.30 -6.95
C GLY A 57 16.70 -7.45 -6.90
N PHE A 58 15.42 -7.19 -7.20
CA PHE A 58 14.39 -8.21 -7.11
C PHE A 58 14.59 -9.29 -8.18
N ARG A 59 14.32 -10.54 -7.81
CA ARG A 59 14.36 -11.70 -8.70
C ARG A 59 12.99 -11.98 -9.27
N GLU A 60 12.96 -12.45 -10.51
CA GLU A 60 11.77 -13.03 -11.11
C GLU A 60 11.53 -14.41 -10.53
N ILE A 61 10.34 -14.62 -9.97
CA ILE A 61 9.93 -15.92 -9.41
C ILE A 61 8.91 -16.63 -10.30
N TYR A 62 8.22 -15.89 -11.16
CA TYR A 62 7.32 -16.43 -12.17
C TYR A 62 7.08 -15.40 -13.29
N ARG A 63 6.93 -15.89 -14.53
CA ARG A 63 6.40 -15.13 -15.67
C ARG A 63 5.55 -16.05 -16.54
N GLY A 64 4.40 -15.58 -17.01
CA GLY A 64 3.56 -16.34 -17.92
C GLY A 64 2.12 -15.85 -17.99
N GLU A 65 1.29 -16.56 -18.76
CA GLU A 65 -0.12 -16.23 -18.94
C GLU A 65 -0.96 -16.51 -17.69
N SER A 66 -1.88 -15.59 -17.38
CA SER A 66 -2.96 -15.81 -16.41
C SER A 66 -3.88 -16.94 -16.87
N SER A 67 -4.42 -17.69 -15.92
CA SER A 67 -5.45 -18.69 -16.21
C SER A 67 -6.79 -18.03 -16.54
N GLU A 68 -7.66 -18.73 -17.28
CA GLU A 68 -9.05 -18.28 -17.51
C GLU A 68 -9.80 -18.02 -16.20
N SER A 69 -9.55 -18.83 -15.17
CA SER A 69 -10.12 -18.62 -13.84
C SER A 69 -9.62 -17.32 -13.18
N ALA A 70 -8.37 -16.91 -13.41
CA ALA A 70 -7.85 -15.65 -12.92
C ALA A 70 -8.46 -14.46 -13.68
N ILE A 71 -8.59 -14.56 -15.01
CA ILE A 71 -9.28 -13.54 -15.83
C ILE A 71 -10.71 -13.32 -15.35
N LYS A 72 -11.45 -14.42 -15.11
CA LYS A 72 -12.81 -14.37 -14.55
C LYS A 72 -12.84 -13.74 -13.15
N HIS A 73 -11.87 -14.07 -12.29
CA HIS A 73 -11.77 -13.51 -10.95
C HIS A 73 -11.58 -11.99 -10.95
N TYR A 74 -10.82 -11.46 -11.91
CA TYR A 74 -10.69 -10.02 -12.15
C TYR A 74 -11.96 -9.37 -12.75
N GLY A 75 -13.04 -10.13 -12.94
CA GLY A 75 -14.30 -9.64 -13.48
C GLY A 75 -14.29 -9.40 -15.00
N LEU A 76 -13.30 -9.95 -15.70
CA LEU A 76 -13.14 -9.79 -17.14
C LEU A 76 -13.82 -10.92 -17.91
N THR A 77 -14.20 -10.64 -19.16
CA THR A 77 -14.80 -11.61 -20.08
C THR A 77 -13.78 -12.65 -20.53
N SER A 78 -14.25 -13.80 -21.02
CA SER A 78 -13.38 -14.86 -21.58
C SER A 78 -12.60 -14.47 -22.84
N GLU A 79 -12.92 -13.33 -23.46
CA GLU A 79 -12.14 -12.76 -24.57
C GLU A 79 -10.85 -12.08 -24.11
N ALA A 80 -10.78 -11.69 -22.83
CA ALA A 80 -9.59 -11.06 -22.26
C ALA A 80 -8.52 -12.11 -21.93
N SER A 81 -7.26 -11.71 -22.02
CA SER A 81 -6.11 -12.48 -21.56
C SER A 81 -5.20 -11.59 -20.74
N ALA A 82 -4.19 -12.17 -20.08
CA ALA A 82 -3.20 -11.38 -19.37
C ALA A 82 -1.88 -12.13 -19.23
N GLU A 83 -0.79 -11.37 -19.27
CA GLU A 83 0.55 -11.84 -18.92
C GLU A 83 0.91 -11.31 -17.54
N GLU A 84 1.47 -12.16 -16.68
CA GLU A 84 1.89 -11.85 -15.33
C GLU A 84 3.40 -11.99 -15.18
N LEU A 85 3.97 -11.13 -14.33
CA LEU A 85 5.34 -11.21 -13.84
C LEU A 85 5.34 -11.05 -12.32
N LEU A 86 5.87 -12.03 -11.60
CA LEU A 86 5.96 -12.01 -10.15
C LEU A 86 7.43 -11.82 -9.73
N LEU A 87 7.65 -10.79 -8.93
CA LEU A 87 8.96 -10.37 -8.44
C LEU A 87 9.03 -10.52 -6.92
N ALA A 88 10.18 -10.97 -6.40
CA ALA A 88 10.45 -11.03 -4.97
C ALA A 88 11.79 -10.36 -4.64
N ALA A 89 11.84 -9.67 -3.51
CA ALA A 89 13.13 -9.31 -2.92
C ALA A 89 13.88 -10.59 -2.50
N GLU A 90 15.20 -10.51 -2.42
CA GLU A 90 16.04 -11.61 -1.96
C GLU A 90 15.61 -12.08 -0.56
N ASP A 91 15.57 -13.40 -0.36
CA ASP A 91 15.15 -14.08 0.89
C ASP A 91 13.79 -13.66 1.48
N SER A 92 12.96 -12.98 0.69
CA SER A 92 11.66 -12.55 1.16
C SER A 92 10.62 -13.66 1.03
N GLU A 93 9.77 -13.77 2.06
CA GLU A 93 8.60 -14.66 2.08
C GLU A 93 7.27 -13.89 2.00
N ALA A 94 7.31 -12.57 1.89
CA ALA A 94 6.12 -11.72 1.81
C ALA A 94 6.40 -10.49 0.95
N GLY A 95 5.37 -9.72 0.64
CA GLY A 95 5.52 -8.50 -0.14
C GLY A 95 6.00 -8.70 -1.57
N PHE A 96 5.66 -9.81 -2.22
CA PHE A 96 5.95 -10.00 -3.64
C PHE A 96 5.20 -8.97 -4.48
N VAL A 97 5.77 -8.61 -5.63
CA VAL A 97 5.17 -7.65 -6.57
C VAL A 97 4.73 -8.42 -7.81
N ARG A 98 3.41 -8.58 -7.98
CA ARG A 98 2.82 -9.13 -9.19
C ARG A 98 2.46 -8.00 -10.13
N LEU A 99 3.11 -7.95 -11.28
CA LEU A 99 2.71 -7.09 -12.40
C LEU A 99 1.80 -7.90 -13.31
N ILE A 100 0.71 -7.30 -13.78
CA ILE A 100 -0.22 -7.92 -14.73
C ILE A 100 -0.52 -6.96 -15.87
N ARG A 101 -0.35 -7.44 -17.10
CA ARG A 101 -0.75 -6.73 -18.32
C ARG A 101 -2.00 -7.41 -18.87
N PHE A 102 -3.11 -6.68 -18.92
CA PHE A 102 -4.35 -7.17 -19.52
C PHE A 102 -4.41 -6.85 -21.01
N ASP A 103 -4.76 -7.86 -21.81
CA ASP A 103 -4.95 -7.80 -23.25
C ASP A 103 -6.42 -8.14 -23.59
N ASN A 104 -6.96 -7.53 -24.65
CA ASN A 104 -8.38 -7.67 -25.05
C ASN A 104 -9.42 -7.39 -23.94
N ALA A 105 -9.05 -6.59 -22.93
CA ALA A 105 -9.90 -6.28 -21.78
C ALA A 105 -10.69 -4.95 -21.92
N GLY A 106 -10.72 -4.35 -23.11
CA GLY A 106 -11.30 -3.02 -23.33
C GLY A 106 -10.37 -1.87 -22.91
N TYR A 107 -10.96 -0.71 -22.60
CA TYR A 107 -10.20 0.48 -22.23
C TYR A 107 -9.60 0.35 -20.82
N LYS A 108 -8.29 0.58 -20.72
CA LYS A 108 -7.53 0.54 -19.46
C LYS A 108 -7.33 1.97 -18.95
N ALA A 109 -8.24 2.45 -18.11
CA ALA A 109 -8.13 3.79 -17.54
C ALA A 109 -7.07 3.82 -16.42
N PRO A 110 -6.32 4.91 -16.20
CA PRO A 110 -5.58 5.08 -14.95
C PRO A 110 -6.54 5.06 -13.76
N MET A 111 -6.20 4.33 -12.69
CA MET A 111 -7.02 4.28 -11.47
C MET A 111 -7.10 5.64 -10.77
N ARG A 112 -6.02 6.42 -10.82
CA ARG A 112 -5.92 7.74 -10.15
C ARG A 112 -5.39 8.83 -11.10
N PRO A 113 -6.14 9.16 -12.17
CA PRO A 113 -5.68 10.04 -13.24
C PRO A 113 -5.50 11.48 -12.73
N GLY A 114 -4.30 12.05 -12.92
CA GLY A 114 -4.01 13.43 -12.50
C GLY A 114 -4.04 13.66 -10.99
N SER A 115 -3.94 12.58 -10.20
CA SER A 115 -4.24 12.65 -8.76
C SER A 115 -3.21 13.41 -7.93
N ARG A 116 -3.72 14.03 -6.87
CA ARG A 116 -3.01 14.64 -5.74
C ARG A 116 -3.08 13.72 -4.53
N ALA A 117 -2.24 13.99 -3.54
CA ALA A 117 -2.19 13.18 -2.32
C ALA A 117 -3.45 13.31 -1.45
N TRP A 118 -4.33 14.28 -1.69
CA TRP A 118 -5.60 14.41 -0.96
C TRP A 118 -6.82 13.92 -1.76
N ASP A 119 -6.60 13.38 -2.96
CA ASP A 119 -7.66 12.70 -3.72
C ASP A 119 -7.89 11.31 -3.14
N THR A 120 -9.14 10.92 -2.93
CA THR A 120 -9.49 9.66 -2.26
C THR A 120 -9.69 8.52 -3.26
N GLY A 121 -9.66 7.29 -2.76
CA GLY A 121 -10.03 6.11 -3.55
C GLY A 121 -8.86 5.35 -4.17
N CYS A 122 -8.95 4.02 -4.22
CA CYS A 122 -7.88 3.11 -4.61
C CYS A 122 -6.62 3.25 -3.75
N TYR A 123 -5.61 2.39 -3.96
CA TYR A 123 -4.33 2.57 -3.29
C TYR A 123 -3.57 3.77 -3.87
N PHE A 124 -2.90 4.50 -3.00
CA PHE A 124 -2.10 5.67 -3.34
C PHE A 124 -0.64 5.30 -3.59
N SER A 125 0.01 4.60 -2.68
CA SER A 125 1.44 4.25 -2.82
C SER A 125 1.77 2.91 -2.17
N LEU A 126 2.77 2.24 -2.73
CA LEU A 126 3.41 1.07 -2.13
C LEU A 126 4.68 1.51 -1.41
N MET A 127 4.86 1.14 -0.15
CA MET A 127 5.98 1.61 0.65
C MET A 127 7.09 0.55 0.76
N VAL A 128 8.32 1.01 0.58
CA VAL A 128 9.54 0.20 0.69
C VAL A 128 10.56 0.90 1.60
N ARG A 129 11.37 0.11 2.31
CA ARG A 129 12.56 0.63 2.99
C ARG A 129 13.68 0.77 1.97
N MET A 130 14.50 1.80 2.13
CA MET A 130 15.62 2.07 1.25
C MET A 130 16.87 2.40 2.05
N LYS A 131 18.04 2.00 1.55
CA LYS A 131 19.36 2.42 2.03
C LYS A 131 20.00 3.29 0.93
N GLY A 132 20.32 4.55 1.24
CA GLY A 132 20.91 5.47 0.27
C GLY A 132 19.89 6.12 -0.68
N LEU A 133 18.75 6.58 -0.13
CA LEU A 133 17.62 7.09 -0.92
C LEU A 133 18.00 8.14 -1.96
N ARG A 134 18.98 9.00 -1.67
CA ARG A 134 19.38 10.09 -2.58
C ARG A 134 20.03 9.58 -3.86
N GLN A 135 20.82 8.51 -3.78
CA GLN A 135 21.37 7.89 -4.98
C GLN A 135 20.28 7.15 -5.76
N ILE A 136 19.40 6.43 -5.06
CA ILE A 136 18.23 5.78 -5.67
C ILE A 136 17.34 6.82 -6.38
N TYR A 137 17.21 8.01 -5.79
CA TYR A 137 16.44 9.10 -6.39
C TYR A 137 16.99 9.47 -7.76
N ASP A 138 18.30 9.71 -7.88
CA ASP A 138 18.92 10.08 -9.14
C ASP A 138 18.78 8.96 -10.19
N GLU A 139 19.02 7.70 -9.80
CA GLU A 139 18.85 6.52 -10.67
C GLU A 139 17.39 6.37 -11.16
N ALA A 140 16.41 6.61 -10.28
CA ALA A 140 14.99 6.54 -10.64
C ALA A 140 14.60 7.65 -11.63
N ILE A 141 15.08 8.89 -11.44
CA ILE A 141 14.84 10.00 -12.38
C ILE A 141 15.42 9.65 -13.77
N GLU A 142 16.62 9.06 -13.83
CA GLU A 142 17.23 8.62 -15.10
C GLU A 142 16.38 7.56 -15.82
N MET A 143 15.67 6.72 -15.08
CA MET A 143 14.72 5.73 -15.61
C MET A 143 13.35 6.33 -15.99
N GLY A 144 13.18 7.65 -15.82
CA GLY A 144 11.93 8.35 -16.10
C GLY A 144 10.88 8.26 -14.99
N TRP A 145 11.27 7.78 -13.80
CA TRP A 145 10.44 7.86 -12.59
C TRP A 145 10.59 9.23 -11.96
N TRP A 146 9.55 10.05 -12.03
CA TRP A 146 9.56 11.41 -11.48
C TRP A 146 9.07 11.46 -10.04
N THR A 147 9.11 12.63 -9.41
CA THR A 147 8.52 12.87 -8.09
C THR A 147 7.73 14.17 -8.12
N GLU A 148 6.65 14.26 -7.34
CA GLU A 148 5.93 15.54 -7.17
C GLU A 148 6.65 16.46 -6.18
N THR A 149 7.41 15.88 -5.27
CA THR A 149 8.12 16.59 -4.22
C THR A 149 9.59 16.18 -4.21
N PRO A 150 10.50 17.06 -3.77
CA PRO A 150 11.85 16.64 -3.44
C PRO A 150 11.83 15.72 -2.21
N VAL A 151 12.95 15.06 -1.94
CA VAL A 151 13.12 14.24 -0.73
C VAL A 151 12.78 15.06 0.52
N ALA A 152 11.75 14.62 1.24
CA ALA A 152 11.28 15.21 2.48
C ALA A 152 12.04 14.61 3.67
N GLN A 153 12.40 15.46 4.63
CA GLN A 153 13.01 15.03 5.89
C GLN A 153 11.96 14.98 6.98
N ILE A 154 11.74 13.79 7.54
CA ILE A 154 10.72 13.57 8.56
C ILE A 154 11.41 13.21 9.88
N SER A 155 10.97 13.84 10.96
CA SER A 155 11.31 13.44 12.32
C SER A 155 10.05 12.96 13.04
N PHE A 156 10.09 11.74 13.56
CA PHE A 156 9.01 11.15 14.35
C PHE A 156 9.58 10.56 15.64
N GLY A 157 9.39 11.26 16.76
CA GLY A 157 10.08 10.95 18.01
C GLY A 157 11.60 10.99 17.79
N GLU A 158 12.28 9.91 18.14
CA GLU A 158 13.73 9.76 17.90
C GLU A 158 14.08 9.39 16.45
N SER A 159 13.07 8.98 15.67
CA SER A 159 13.29 8.53 14.31
C SER A 159 13.50 9.70 13.35
N ARG A 160 14.50 9.60 12.49
CA ARG A 160 14.74 10.53 11.38
C ARG A 160 14.79 9.75 10.09
N LEU A 161 14.01 10.19 9.11
CA LEU A 161 13.88 9.53 7.83
C LEU A 161 13.95 10.54 6.68
N ASP A 162 14.61 10.13 5.60
CA ASP A 162 14.40 10.73 4.29
C ASP A 162 13.26 9.95 3.60
N VAL A 163 12.29 10.66 3.03
CA VAL A 163 11.09 10.07 2.40
C VAL A 163 10.81 10.75 1.07
N VAL A 164 10.50 9.96 0.04
CA VAL A 164 10.07 10.47 -1.26
C VAL A 164 9.07 9.52 -1.91
N ILE A 165 8.19 10.05 -2.76
CA ILE A 165 7.25 9.27 -3.55
C ILE A 165 7.68 9.34 -5.01
N PHE A 166 8.14 8.21 -5.54
CA PHE A 166 8.42 8.01 -6.95
C PHE A 166 7.11 7.77 -7.70
N LYS A 167 6.97 8.40 -8.86
CA LYS A 167 5.87 8.25 -9.80
C LYS A 167 6.40 7.58 -11.07
N GLY A 168 5.98 6.35 -11.25
CA GLY A 168 6.36 5.52 -12.38
C GLY A 168 5.37 5.57 -13.54
N PRO A 169 5.57 4.68 -14.52
CA PRO A 169 4.58 4.39 -15.55
C PRO A 169 3.21 4.05 -14.94
N ASP A 170 2.15 4.20 -15.75
CA ASP A 170 0.80 3.76 -15.38
C ASP A 170 0.21 4.42 -14.11
N GLY A 171 0.84 5.49 -13.62
CA GLY A 171 0.42 6.20 -12.40
C GLY A 171 0.82 5.49 -11.10
N ILE A 172 1.69 4.48 -11.17
CA ILE A 172 2.19 3.74 -10.01
C ILE A 172 3.00 4.68 -9.12
N GLN A 173 2.79 4.57 -7.81
CA GLN A 173 3.60 5.31 -6.85
C GLN A 173 4.32 4.38 -5.88
N ILE A 174 5.64 4.53 -5.77
CA ILE A 174 6.47 3.83 -4.80
C ILE A 174 7.03 4.85 -3.82
N GLN A 175 6.73 4.67 -2.54
CA GLN A 175 7.21 5.54 -1.48
C GLN A 175 8.43 4.92 -0.79
N GLY A 176 9.59 5.54 -1.01
CA GLY A 176 10.85 5.14 -0.40
C GLY A 176 11.02 5.77 0.98
N TYR A 177 11.35 4.95 1.97
CA TYR A 177 11.70 5.39 3.32
C TYR A 177 13.13 4.97 3.67
N ASP A 178 14.03 5.94 3.83
CA ASP A 178 15.38 5.71 4.33
C ASP A 178 15.49 6.14 5.79
N ARG A 179 15.58 5.15 6.68
CA ARG A 179 15.61 5.36 8.12
C ARG A 179 17.04 5.61 8.57
N LEU A 180 17.37 6.89 8.74
CA LEU A 180 18.71 7.35 9.10
C LEU A 180 19.07 7.02 10.56
N LYS A 181 18.09 7.12 11.47
CA LYS A 181 18.22 6.67 12.87
C LYS A 181 16.85 6.56 13.56
N PRO A 182 16.71 5.75 14.61
CA PRO A 182 17.58 4.60 14.90
C PRO A 182 17.49 3.58 13.75
N PRO A 183 18.43 2.61 13.67
CA PRO A 183 18.34 1.52 12.68
C PRO A 183 16.98 0.82 12.72
N LEU A 184 16.64 0.12 11.63
CA LEU A 184 15.46 -0.72 11.62
C LEU A 184 15.55 -1.81 12.71
N PRO A 185 14.42 -2.23 13.29
CA PRO A 185 14.40 -3.33 14.24
C PRO A 185 15.00 -4.60 13.61
N LYS A 186 15.70 -5.41 14.41
CA LYS A 186 16.28 -6.70 13.95
C LYS A 186 15.23 -7.68 13.39
N ALA A 187 13.97 -7.51 13.76
CA ALA A 187 12.86 -8.31 13.25
C ALA A 187 12.44 -7.93 11.81
N PHE A 188 12.87 -6.77 11.30
CA PHE A 188 12.67 -6.41 9.90
C PHE A 188 13.71 -7.17 9.05
N PRO A 189 13.31 -7.83 7.95
CA PRO A 189 14.25 -8.56 7.10
C PRO A 189 15.39 -7.67 6.60
N GLU A 190 16.61 -8.20 6.61
CA GLU A 190 17.76 -7.48 6.03
C GLU A 190 17.59 -7.33 4.52
N PHE A 191 18.12 -6.23 3.99
CA PHE A 191 18.11 -5.92 2.56
C PHE A 191 19.26 -4.98 2.23
N GLU A 192 19.79 -5.04 1.02
CA GLU A 192 20.95 -4.24 0.62
C GLU A 192 20.59 -2.82 0.18
N ARG A 193 19.60 -2.68 -0.72
CA ARG A 193 19.20 -1.37 -1.27
C ARG A 193 17.73 -1.04 -1.06
N VAL A 194 16.83 -1.90 -1.53
CA VAL A 194 15.37 -1.73 -1.39
C VAL A 194 14.79 -3.00 -0.78
N SER A 195 13.97 -2.86 0.26
CA SER A 195 13.30 -4.00 0.87
C SER A 195 12.14 -4.49 0.01
N GLN A 196 11.62 -5.67 0.32
CA GLN A 196 10.24 -6.00 -0.03
C GLN A 196 9.29 -4.88 0.43
N PRO A 197 8.24 -4.59 -0.33
CA PRO A 197 7.10 -3.83 0.12
C PRO A 197 6.61 -4.28 1.50
N PHE A 198 6.43 -3.34 2.42
CA PHE A 198 6.01 -3.64 3.81
C PHE A 198 4.67 -3.01 4.19
N ASN A 199 4.27 -1.94 3.50
CA ASN A 199 3.05 -1.20 3.77
C ASN A 199 2.46 -0.66 2.46
N ILE A 200 1.14 -0.45 2.43
CA ILE A 200 0.44 0.17 1.30
C ILE A 200 -0.46 1.30 1.82
N MET A 201 -0.42 2.44 1.14
CA MET A 201 -1.15 3.64 1.54
C MET A 201 -2.45 3.76 0.77
N GLN A 202 -3.51 4.22 1.45
CA GLN A 202 -4.74 4.70 0.84
C GLN A 202 -5.11 6.09 1.39
N MET A 203 -5.49 6.97 0.48
CA MET A 203 -6.11 8.25 0.82
C MET A 203 -7.61 8.03 0.95
N ILE A 204 -8.15 8.33 2.13
CA ILE A 204 -9.50 7.94 2.53
C ILE A 204 -10.37 9.14 2.86
N ARG A 205 -11.68 9.01 2.65
CA ARG A 205 -12.64 10.05 3.00
C ARG A 205 -12.91 10.12 4.49
N ASN A 206 -12.86 8.98 5.18
CA ASN A 206 -13.24 8.88 6.58
C ASN A 206 -12.52 7.73 7.29
N ARG A 207 -11.69 8.07 8.28
CA ARG A 207 -10.87 7.11 9.03
C ARG A 207 -11.67 6.16 9.91
N GLU A 208 -12.85 6.57 10.36
CA GLU A 208 -13.72 5.68 11.14
C GLU A 208 -14.33 4.58 10.28
N ASN A 209 -14.71 4.87 9.03
CA ASN A 209 -15.17 3.83 8.10
C ASN A 209 -14.07 2.82 7.79
N SER A 210 -12.83 3.30 7.61
CA SER A 210 -11.68 2.44 7.43
C SER A 210 -11.39 1.60 8.69
N ARG A 211 -11.52 2.18 9.90
CA ARG A 211 -11.41 1.44 11.16
C ARG A 211 -12.46 0.32 11.25
N LYS A 212 -13.72 0.60 10.93
CA LYS A 212 -14.78 -0.43 10.90
C LYS A 212 -14.44 -1.57 9.94
N PHE A 213 -13.90 -1.25 8.77
CA PHE A 213 -13.48 -2.25 7.80
C PHE A 213 -12.30 -3.09 8.31
N PHE A 214 -11.17 -2.47 8.68
CA PHE A 214 -9.98 -3.24 9.06
C PHE A 214 -10.09 -3.87 10.44
N VAL A 215 -10.66 -3.17 11.42
CA VAL A 215 -10.69 -3.62 12.82
C VAL A 215 -11.93 -4.46 13.10
N ASP A 216 -13.13 -3.96 12.80
CA ASP A 216 -14.36 -4.64 13.21
C ASP A 216 -14.69 -5.81 12.26
N LEU A 217 -14.51 -5.62 10.95
CA LEU A 217 -14.75 -6.68 9.97
C LEU A 217 -13.57 -7.65 9.85
N LEU A 218 -12.37 -7.15 9.53
CA LEU A 218 -11.21 -8.02 9.30
C LEU A 218 -10.49 -8.48 10.59
N GLY A 219 -10.81 -7.89 11.75
CA GLY A 219 -10.16 -8.24 13.01
C GLY A 219 -8.72 -7.73 13.14
N PHE A 220 -8.26 -6.79 12.31
CA PHE A 220 -6.88 -6.29 12.36
C PHE A 220 -6.63 -5.45 13.63
N ASN A 221 -5.38 -5.44 14.07
CA ASN A 221 -4.92 -4.57 15.15
C ASN A 221 -4.58 -3.18 14.62
N THR A 222 -4.59 -2.20 15.52
CA THR A 222 -4.25 -0.80 15.20
C THR A 222 -2.84 -0.51 15.70
N PHE A 223 -1.89 -0.30 14.78
CA PHE A 223 -0.52 0.12 15.10
C PHE A 223 -0.46 1.57 15.52
N PHE A 224 -1.19 2.41 14.79
CA PHE A 224 -1.20 3.84 15.02
C PHE A 224 -2.59 4.38 14.72
N TYR A 225 -3.13 5.19 15.64
CA TYR A 225 -4.37 5.93 15.45
C TYR A 225 -4.13 7.38 15.81
N GLY A 226 -3.49 8.12 14.91
CA GLY A 226 -2.98 9.46 15.17
C GLY A 226 -4.08 10.49 15.43
N THR A 227 -3.79 11.48 16.28
CA THR A 227 -4.61 12.68 16.36
C THR A 227 -4.44 13.52 15.08
N PRO A 228 -5.38 14.43 14.78
CA PRO A 228 -5.20 15.40 13.70
C PRO A 228 -3.87 16.15 13.82
N PHE A 229 -3.11 16.16 12.73
CA PHE A 229 -1.81 16.79 12.61
C PHE A 229 -1.88 18.01 11.70
N THR A 230 -1.21 19.08 12.12
CA THR A 230 -0.89 20.26 11.32
C THR A 230 0.55 20.63 11.62
N ALA A 231 1.34 20.95 10.59
CA ALA A 231 2.74 21.34 10.81
C ALA A 231 2.81 22.65 11.59
N LYS A 232 3.81 22.79 12.48
CA LYS A 232 4.04 24.05 13.21
C LYS A 232 4.74 25.10 12.35
N GLU A 233 5.51 24.64 11.36
CA GLU A 233 6.32 25.46 10.47
C GLU A 233 6.15 24.97 9.03
N GLU A 234 6.46 25.84 8.07
CA GLU A 234 6.49 25.47 6.67
C GLU A 234 7.61 24.46 6.40
N ALA A 235 7.26 23.31 5.83
CA ALA A 235 8.22 22.25 5.55
C ALA A 235 7.78 21.43 4.34
N VAL A 236 8.75 20.90 3.58
CA VAL A 236 8.45 19.93 2.52
C VAL A 236 7.85 18.68 3.16
N THR A 237 6.78 18.18 2.56
CA THR A 237 6.08 16.96 2.97
C THR A 237 6.05 15.97 1.80
N PRO A 238 6.17 14.66 2.04
CA PRO A 238 6.02 13.67 0.98
C PRO A 238 4.61 13.66 0.38
N LEU A 239 3.62 14.22 1.10
CA LEU A 239 2.23 14.30 0.66
C LEU A 239 1.96 15.48 -0.29
N GLY A 240 2.99 16.21 -0.76
CA GLY A 240 2.81 17.22 -1.80
C GLY A 240 1.92 18.41 -1.42
N ILE A 241 1.71 18.64 -0.13
CA ILE A 241 0.99 19.84 0.35
C ILE A 241 1.84 21.06 -0.02
N PRO A 242 1.26 22.08 -0.70
CA PRO A 242 1.98 23.32 -0.99
C PRO A 242 2.58 23.94 0.26
N LEU A 243 3.80 24.46 0.16
CA LEU A 243 4.59 24.91 1.32
C LEU A 243 3.83 25.90 2.23
N ASN A 244 3.13 26.86 1.63
CA ASN A 244 2.35 27.88 2.33
C ASN A 244 1.02 27.36 2.96
N LEU A 245 0.69 26.09 2.73
CA LEU A 245 -0.48 25.41 3.27
C LEU A 245 -0.12 24.38 4.35
N THR A 246 1.14 23.98 4.53
CA THR A 246 1.50 22.89 5.46
C THR A 246 1.18 23.20 6.93
N THR A 247 1.17 24.49 7.29
CA THR A 247 0.80 24.98 8.63
C THR A 247 -0.71 25.23 8.81
N LYS A 248 -1.50 24.96 7.77
CA LYS A 248 -2.95 25.21 7.75
C LYS A 248 -3.73 23.92 7.55
N THR A 249 -3.20 23.03 6.72
CA THR A 249 -3.81 21.74 6.38
C THR A 249 -3.72 20.76 7.55
N LYS A 250 -4.84 20.10 7.82
CA LYS A 250 -5.03 19.06 8.81
C LYS A 250 -5.20 17.72 8.12
N TYR A 251 -4.43 16.75 8.57
CA TYR A 251 -4.66 15.36 8.20
C TYR A 251 -4.47 14.46 9.41
N ARG A 252 -5.00 13.24 9.34
CA ARG A 252 -4.82 12.23 10.38
C ARG A 252 -4.55 10.88 9.76
N THR A 253 -3.78 10.06 10.47
CA THR A 253 -3.33 8.76 9.99
C THR A 253 -3.92 7.64 10.83
N ALA A 254 -4.22 6.51 10.21
CA ALA A 254 -4.34 5.22 10.89
C ALA A 254 -3.48 4.17 10.19
N ILE A 255 -2.92 3.24 10.95
CA ILE A 255 -2.16 2.11 10.42
C ILE A 255 -2.69 0.84 11.06
N TYR A 256 -3.05 -0.14 10.22
CA TYR A 256 -3.61 -1.42 10.65
C TYR A 256 -2.71 -2.58 10.20
N TYR A 257 -2.78 -3.70 10.93
CA TYR A 257 -2.05 -4.93 10.63
C TYR A 257 -2.79 -6.17 11.13
N PRO A 258 -2.67 -7.32 10.46
CA PRO A 258 -3.15 -8.58 11.00
C PRO A 258 -2.26 -9.10 12.14
N ILE A 259 -0.95 -9.12 11.92
CA ILE A 259 0.08 -9.62 12.86
C ILE A 259 1.08 -8.53 13.25
N GLU A 260 1.55 -8.57 14.50
CA GLU A 260 2.54 -7.60 15.01
C GLU A 260 3.82 -7.64 14.15
N GLY A 261 4.28 -6.47 13.73
CA GLY A 261 5.43 -6.33 12.85
C GLY A 261 5.23 -5.19 11.86
N GLU A 262 6.25 -4.93 11.01
CA GLU A 262 6.15 -3.90 9.97
C GLU A 262 5.60 -4.41 8.65
N LEU A 263 5.69 -5.71 8.37
CA LEU A 263 5.22 -6.30 7.12
C LEU A 263 3.71 -6.43 7.10
N GLY A 264 3.10 -6.33 5.92
CA GLY A 264 1.67 -6.59 5.76
C GLY A 264 0.75 -5.45 6.19
N ARG A 265 1.29 -4.26 6.43
CA ARG A 265 0.53 -3.11 6.92
C ARG A 265 -0.31 -2.46 5.83
N VAL A 266 -1.34 -1.75 6.29
CA VAL A 266 -2.12 -0.81 5.49
C VAL A 266 -2.17 0.53 6.23
N GLU A 267 -1.92 1.63 5.51
CA GLU A 267 -1.89 2.98 6.06
C GLU A 267 -2.95 3.85 5.41
N MET A 268 -3.70 4.54 6.24
CA MET A 268 -4.82 5.37 5.85
C MET A 268 -4.53 6.81 6.21
N ILE A 269 -4.66 7.72 5.26
CA ILE A 269 -4.55 9.16 5.50
C ILE A 269 -5.85 9.84 5.10
N GLU A 270 -6.42 10.58 6.05
CA GLU A 270 -7.59 11.43 5.83
C GLU A 270 -7.16 12.89 5.91
N PHE A 271 -7.31 13.62 4.81
CA PHE A 271 -7.25 15.07 4.79
C PHE A 271 -8.57 15.65 5.27
N MET A 272 -8.53 16.53 6.26
CA MET A 272 -9.73 17.00 6.97
C MET A 272 -10.28 18.31 6.42
N ASP A 273 -9.46 19.07 5.71
CA ASP A 273 -9.73 20.44 5.30
C ASP A 273 -9.34 20.74 3.84
N ILE A 274 -8.87 19.72 3.10
CA ILE A 274 -8.69 19.78 1.65
C ILE A 274 -9.60 18.75 1.00
N LYS A 275 -10.31 19.18 -0.05
CA LYS A 275 -11.15 18.32 -0.88
C LYS A 275 -10.42 17.96 -2.17
N GLY A 276 -10.39 16.67 -2.48
CA GLY A 276 -9.88 16.13 -3.73
C GLY A 276 -10.97 15.53 -4.62
N LEU A 277 -10.52 14.89 -5.69
CA LEU A 277 -11.31 13.97 -6.51
C LEU A 277 -11.52 12.65 -5.76
N ASP A 278 -12.60 11.95 -6.12
CA ASP A 278 -12.85 10.58 -5.69
C ASP A 278 -12.55 9.62 -6.86
N HIS A 279 -11.78 8.58 -6.57
CA HIS A 279 -11.36 7.56 -7.51
C HIS A 279 -11.85 6.16 -7.12
N SER A 280 -12.67 6.04 -6.07
CA SER A 280 -13.13 4.74 -5.54
C SER A 280 -13.86 3.86 -6.56
N ASP A 281 -14.44 4.47 -7.60
CA ASP A 281 -15.13 3.80 -8.72
C ASP A 281 -14.19 3.19 -9.77
N LYS A 282 -12.87 3.45 -9.69
CA LYS A 282 -11.89 3.02 -10.69
C LYS A 282 -11.01 1.86 -10.24
N CYS A 283 -11.16 1.40 -9.00
CA CYS A 283 -10.27 0.43 -8.37
C CYS A 283 -10.60 -1.01 -8.80
N GLN A 284 -10.53 -1.28 -10.10
CA GLN A 284 -10.91 -2.56 -10.69
C GLN A 284 -10.07 -2.86 -11.92
N ALA A 285 -9.91 -4.14 -12.24
CA ALA A 285 -9.33 -4.50 -13.53
C ALA A 285 -10.26 -4.05 -14.69
N PRO A 286 -9.71 -3.70 -15.86
CA PRO A 286 -8.29 -3.70 -16.21
C PRO A 286 -7.62 -2.31 -16.01
N ASN A 287 -8.16 -1.46 -15.13
CA ASN A 287 -7.59 -0.14 -14.91
C ASN A 287 -6.16 -0.24 -14.37
N LEU A 288 -5.35 0.78 -14.67
CA LEU A 288 -3.91 0.81 -14.47
C LEU A 288 -3.55 1.40 -13.10
N GLY A 289 -2.66 0.74 -12.37
CA GLY A 289 -2.22 1.13 -11.03
C GLY A 289 -2.18 -0.01 -10.02
N LEU A 290 -2.11 0.33 -8.74
CA LEU A 290 -2.11 -0.61 -7.62
C LEU A 290 -3.52 -1.23 -7.47
N LEU A 291 -3.66 -2.49 -7.89
CA LEU A 291 -4.95 -3.16 -8.04
C LEU A 291 -5.44 -3.78 -6.73
N SER A 292 -4.63 -4.62 -6.09
CA SER A 292 -5.02 -5.36 -4.88
C SER A 292 -3.83 -5.77 -4.02
N ILE A 293 -4.11 -6.21 -2.79
CA ILE A 293 -3.18 -6.95 -1.93
C ILE A 293 -3.79 -8.30 -1.56
N LYS A 294 -2.97 -9.34 -1.44
CA LYS A 294 -3.41 -10.72 -1.13
C LYS A 294 -2.85 -11.20 0.20
N TYR A 295 -3.71 -11.52 1.16
CA TYR A 295 -3.36 -12.19 2.41
C TYR A 295 -3.59 -13.70 2.29
N PRO A 296 -2.67 -14.56 2.77
CA PRO A 296 -2.97 -15.97 2.92
C PRO A 296 -3.89 -16.19 4.13
N VAL A 297 -4.77 -17.18 4.05
CA VAL A 297 -5.59 -17.69 5.15
C VAL A 297 -5.44 -19.20 5.24
N GLU A 298 -5.59 -19.77 6.43
CA GLU A 298 -5.45 -21.22 6.63
C GLU A 298 -6.69 -22.01 6.18
N ASP A 299 -7.88 -21.45 6.41
CA ASP A 299 -9.16 -22.08 6.07
C ASP A 299 -10.12 -21.03 5.50
N MET A 300 -10.46 -21.20 4.23
CA MET A 300 -11.35 -20.29 3.52
C MET A 300 -12.78 -20.36 4.04
N ASN A 301 -13.28 -21.53 4.43
CA ASN A 301 -14.65 -21.65 4.93
C ASN A 301 -14.80 -20.93 6.27
N GLN A 302 -13.86 -21.12 7.19
CA GLN A 302 -13.84 -20.39 8.46
C GLN A 302 -13.72 -18.88 8.25
N THR A 303 -12.88 -18.45 7.30
CA THR A 303 -12.74 -17.05 6.92
C THR A 303 -14.08 -16.46 6.43
N VAL A 304 -14.77 -17.17 5.53
CA VAL A 304 -16.07 -16.76 4.99
C VAL A 304 -17.14 -16.70 6.08
N GLU A 305 -17.19 -17.68 6.97
CA GLU A 305 -18.13 -17.72 8.10
C GLU A 305 -17.89 -16.53 9.05
N ALA A 306 -16.64 -16.30 9.45
CA ALA A 306 -16.26 -15.19 10.31
C ALA A 306 -16.64 -13.83 9.69
N LEU A 307 -16.42 -13.63 8.39
CA LEU A 307 -16.80 -12.40 7.69
C LEU A 307 -18.33 -12.21 7.67
N LYS A 308 -19.11 -13.27 7.44
CA LYS A 308 -20.59 -13.21 7.46
C LYS A 308 -21.13 -12.87 8.84
N GLU A 309 -20.59 -13.50 9.88
CA GLU A 309 -20.97 -13.20 11.28
C GLU A 309 -20.70 -11.74 11.65
N ARG A 310 -19.66 -11.14 11.04
CA ARG A 310 -19.28 -9.73 11.21
C ARG A 310 -20.01 -8.78 10.27
N GLY A 311 -21.02 -9.26 9.55
CA GLY A 311 -21.92 -8.45 8.72
C GLY A 311 -21.53 -8.29 7.25
N GLN A 312 -20.56 -9.06 6.75
CA GLN A 312 -20.26 -9.11 5.32
C GLN A 312 -21.23 -10.06 4.61
N GLU A 313 -22.26 -9.49 3.98
CA GLU A 313 -23.29 -10.28 3.30
C GLU A 313 -22.82 -10.87 1.97
N LEU A 314 -22.09 -10.08 1.17
CA LEU A 314 -21.64 -10.44 -0.16
C LEU A 314 -20.17 -10.85 -0.13
N ILE A 315 -19.92 -12.13 -0.36
CA ILE A 315 -18.56 -12.68 -0.47
C ILE A 315 -18.40 -13.29 -1.85
N ASN A 316 -17.50 -12.71 -2.64
CA ASN A 316 -17.16 -13.19 -3.97
C ASN A 316 -16.04 -14.25 -3.86
N LEU A 317 -16.42 -15.49 -3.53
CA LEU A 317 -15.50 -16.62 -3.46
C LEU A 317 -15.33 -17.26 -4.84
N ASN A 318 -14.07 -17.43 -5.26
CA ASN A 318 -13.69 -18.02 -6.54
C ASN A 318 -12.67 -19.15 -6.33
N GLN A 319 -12.62 -20.05 -7.31
CA GLN A 319 -11.54 -21.02 -7.46
C GLN A 319 -10.66 -20.55 -8.60
N VAL A 320 -9.37 -20.34 -8.32
CA VAL A 320 -8.43 -19.71 -9.26
C VAL A 320 -7.17 -20.52 -9.35
N LYS A 321 -6.74 -20.82 -10.56
CA LYS A 321 -5.38 -21.31 -10.83
C LYS A 321 -4.41 -20.12 -10.87
N LEU A 322 -3.68 -19.89 -9.79
CA LEU A 322 -2.74 -18.78 -9.64
C LEU A 322 -1.32 -19.31 -9.46
N LYS A 323 -0.39 -18.95 -10.35
CA LYS A 323 1.01 -19.33 -10.21
C LYS A 323 1.74 -18.38 -9.26
N PRO A 324 2.67 -18.87 -8.42
CA PRO A 324 3.14 -20.26 -8.31
C PRO A 324 2.28 -21.15 -7.39
N TYR A 325 1.23 -20.62 -6.76
CA TYR A 325 0.48 -21.29 -5.68
C TYR A 325 -0.37 -22.50 -6.11
N GLY A 326 -0.72 -22.62 -7.39
CA GLY A 326 -1.54 -23.72 -7.89
C GLY A 326 -3.02 -23.36 -7.94
N ASP A 327 -3.89 -24.31 -7.65
CA ASP A 327 -5.33 -24.08 -7.57
C ASP A 327 -5.69 -23.63 -6.14
N ILE A 328 -6.22 -22.42 -6.00
CA ILE A 328 -6.52 -21.79 -4.70
C ILE A 328 -7.98 -21.34 -4.62
N ALA A 329 -8.54 -21.41 -3.42
CA ALA A 329 -9.75 -20.67 -3.09
C ALA A 329 -9.35 -19.21 -2.80
N ILE A 330 -10.06 -18.23 -3.38
CA ILE A 330 -9.77 -16.81 -3.20
C ILE A 330 -11.05 -15.99 -3.10
N LEU A 331 -11.11 -15.06 -2.16
CA LEU A 331 -12.17 -14.05 -2.07
C LEU A 331 -11.60 -12.64 -2.16
N SER A 332 -12.44 -11.70 -2.60
CA SER A 332 -12.10 -10.28 -2.67
C SER A 332 -13.11 -9.44 -1.91
N LEU A 333 -12.63 -8.43 -1.19
CA LEU A 333 -13.41 -7.41 -0.50
C LEU A 333 -12.94 -6.03 -0.95
N SER A 334 -13.88 -5.08 -1.04
CA SER A 334 -13.57 -3.68 -1.29
C SER A 334 -13.59 -2.88 0.00
N SER A 335 -12.54 -2.09 0.24
CA SER A 335 -12.53 -1.11 1.30
C SER A 335 -13.61 -0.03 1.06
N PRO A 336 -13.97 0.79 2.07
CA PRO A 336 -14.94 1.87 1.89
C PRO A 336 -14.58 2.92 0.83
N ASP A 337 -13.30 2.98 0.43
CA ASP A 337 -12.78 3.86 -0.61
C ASP A 337 -12.33 3.02 -1.85
N GLY A 338 -12.85 1.81 -2.00
CA GLY A 338 -12.75 0.99 -3.21
C GLY A 338 -11.46 0.18 -3.36
N ALA A 339 -10.48 0.28 -2.46
CA ALA A 339 -9.28 -0.53 -2.59
C ALA A 339 -9.60 -2.02 -2.41
N ILE A 340 -8.98 -2.90 -3.21
CA ILE A 340 -9.26 -4.34 -3.17
C ILE A 340 -8.31 -5.03 -2.19
N ILE A 341 -8.88 -5.81 -1.28
CA ILE A 341 -8.18 -6.71 -0.38
C ILE A 341 -8.65 -8.13 -0.71
N GLU A 342 -7.72 -9.04 -0.90
CA GLU A 342 -8.01 -10.42 -1.24
C GLU A 342 -7.45 -11.36 -0.19
N PHE A 343 -8.13 -12.48 0.00
CA PHE A 343 -7.74 -13.56 0.91
C PHE A 343 -7.73 -14.86 0.13
N TYR A 344 -6.66 -15.63 0.24
CA TYR A 344 -6.56 -16.92 -0.45
C TYR A 344 -6.10 -18.04 0.49
N GLU A 345 -6.66 -19.23 0.30
CA GLU A 345 -6.28 -20.41 1.06
C GLU A 345 -4.93 -20.94 0.57
N GLN A 346 -4.01 -21.20 1.50
CA GLN A 346 -2.69 -21.75 1.20
C GLN A 346 -2.48 -23.13 1.81
#